data_AF-A0A7J3VEZ4-F1
#
_entry.id   AF-A0A7J3VEZ4-F1
#
_cell.length_a   1.000
_cell.length_b   1.000
_cell.length_c   1.000
_cell.angle_alpha   90.00
_cell.angle_beta   90.00
_cell.angle_gamma   90.00
#
_symmetry.space_group_name_H-M   'P 1'
#
loop_
_entity.id
_entity.type
_entity.pdbx_description
1 polymer ?
#
loop_
_entity_poly.entity_id
_entity_poly.type
_entity_poly.pdbx_seq_one_letter_code
_entity_poly.pdbx_strand_id
1 'polypeptide(L)'
;MMERQDITRAAIYTPLMLYQLYLSWRFYNNLGMAWITNLGWLVLWISALFGWLPIYEFKKKGGVPENQSYVNTTNIVTTGVYS
;
A
#
# COMPACT_ATOMS: atom_id res chain seq x y z
N MET A 1 5.86 25.70 6.66
CA MET A 1 6.43 25.62 8.03
C MET A 1 5.56 24.62 8.78
N MET A 2 6.10 23.50 9.26
CA MET A 2 5.28 22.51 10.00
C MET A 2 4.88 23.08 11.35
N GLU A 3 3.62 22.95 11.71
CA GLU A 3 3.11 23.46 12.98
C GLU A 3 3.54 22.53 14.13
N ARG A 4 3.73 23.07 15.34
CA ARG A 4 4.14 22.28 16.51
C ARG A 4 3.19 21.11 16.81
N GLN A 5 1.91 21.31 16.48
CA GLN A 5 0.86 20.30 16.62
C GLN A 5 1.07 19.12 15.66
N ASP A 6 1.50 19.38 14.43
CA ASP A 6 1.77 18.33 13.42
C ASP A 6 2.91 17.42 13.87
N ILE A 7 3.99 18.03 14.39
CA ILE A 7 5.15 17.29 14.92
C ILE A 7 4.73 16.40 16.08
N THR A 8 3.89 16.93 16.98
CA THR A 8 3.39 16.18 18.15
C THR A 8 2.53 15.00 17.72
N ARG A 9 1.62 15.22 16.76
CA ARG A 9 0.77 14.16 16.20
C ARG A 9 1.60 13.08 15.51
N ALA A 10 2.57 13.46 14.68
CA ALA A 10 3.47 12.51 14.03
C ALA A 10 4.25 11.67 15.04
N ALA A 11 4.81 12.31 16.08
CA ALA A 11 5.57 11.62 17.13
C ALA A 11 4.74 10.58 17.90
N ILE A 12 3.41 10.74 17.96
CA ILE A 12 2.51 9.78 18.62
C ILE A 12 2.03 8.71 17.63
N TYR A 13 1.55 9.12 16.45
CA TYR A 13 0.92 8.20 15.50
C TYR A 13 1.93 7.29 14.80
N THR A 14 3.15 7.77 14.52
CA THR A 14 4.16 6.94 13.84
C THR A 14 4.54 5.73 14.68
N PRO A 15 4.90 5.85 15.98
CA PRO A 15 5.15 4.68 16.82
C PRO A 15 3.92 3.77 16.98
N LEU A 16 2.72 4.33 17.14
CA LEU A 16 1.50 3.53 17.27
C LEU A 16 1.22 2.69 16.01
N MET A 17 1.45 3.26 14.83
CA MET A 17 1.32 2.55 13.55
C MET A 17 2.32 1.40 13.45
N LEU A 18 3.58 1.60 13.87
CA LEU A 18 4.59 0.54 13.91
C LEU A 18 4.25 -0.53 14.97
N TYR A 19 3.73 -0.10 16.12
CA TYR A 19 3.32 -1.01 17.20
C TYR A 19 2.17 -1.94 16.77
N GLN A 20 1.26 -1.47 15.92
CA GLN A 20 0.20 -2.31 15.36
C GLN A 20 0.76 -3.49 14.54
N LEU A 21 1.86 -3.29 13.79
CA LEU A 21 2.52 -4.37 13.06
C LEU A 21 3.13 -5.41 14.02
N TYR A 22 3.77 -4.93 15.09
CA TYR A 22 4.30 -5.79 16.14
C TYR A 22 3.18 -6.61 16.81
N LEU A 23 2.06 -5.98 17.16
CA LEU A 23 0.91 -6.67 17.75
C LEU A 23 0.32 -7.72 16.80
N SER A 24 0.17 -7.40 15.52
CA SER A 24 -0.33 -8.34 14.51
C SER A 24 0.52 -9.61 14.44
N TRP A 25 1.85 -9.46 14.46
CA TRP A 25 2.77 -10.60 14.51
C TRP A 25 2.71 -11.34 15.86
N ARG A 26 2.74 -10.60 16.98
CA ARG A 26 2.73 -11.17 18.34
C ARG A 26 1.47 -11.99 18.64
N PHE A 27 0.34 -11.59 18.07
CA PHE A 27 -0.96 -12.25 18.24
C PHE A 27 -1.38 -13.06 17.01
N TYR A 28 -0.43 -13.40 16.13
CA TYR A 28 -0.71 -14.18 14.92
C TYR A 28 -1.42 -15.49 15.25
N ASN A 29 -2.60 -15.68 14.67
CA ASN A 29 -3.44 -16.86 14.84
C ASN A 29 -3.70 -17.28 16.31
N ASN A 30 -3.70 -16.34 17.26
CA ASN A 30 -3.89 -16.65 18.69
C ASN A 30 -5.25 -17.33 18.98
N LEU A 31 -6.26 -17.07 18.15
CA LEU A 31 -7.58 -17.70 18.25
C LEU A 31 -7.64 -19.12 17.63
N GLY A 32 -6.53 -19.61 17.06
CA GLY A 32 -6.45 -20.93 16.42
C GLY A 32 -7.25 -21.08 15.11
N MET A 33 -7.92 -20.02 14.66
CA MET A 33 -8.77 -20.02 13.47
C MET A 33 -7.94 -19.83 12.19
N ALA A 34 -7.28 -20.90 11.76
CA ALA A 34 -6.39 -20.89 10.59
C ALA A 34 -7.07 -20.38 9.30
N TRP A 35 -8.37 -20.67 9.11
CA TRP A 35 -9.10 -20.24 7.92
C TRP A 35 -9.24 -18.71 7.82
N ILE A 36 -9.50 -18.01 8.95
CA ILE A 36 -9.59 -16.55 9.00
C ILE A 36 -8.21 -15.94 8.72
N THR A 37 -7.17 -16.49 9.34
CA THR A 37 -5.79 -16.04 9.13
C THR A 37 -5.39 -16.16 7.66
N ASN A 38 -5.75 -17.27 7.00
CA ASN A 38 -5.48 -17.47 5.57
C ASN A 38 -6.30 -16.51 4.67
N LEU A 39 -7.54 -16.19 5.04
CA LEU A 39 -8.31 -15.14 4.34
C LEU A 39 -7.65 -13.78 4.46
N GLY A 40 -7.12 -13.42 5.64
CA GLY A 40 -6.36 -12.19 5.83
C GLY A 40 -5.13 -12.12 4.92
N TRP A 41 -4.37 -13.22 4.81
CA TRP A 41 -3.25 -13.32 3.87
C TRP A 41 -3.69 -13.18 2.42
N LEU A 42 -4.78 -13.82 2.02
CA LEU A 42 -5.33 -13.71 0.67
C LEU A 42 -5.66 -12.24 0.34
N VAL A 43 -6.33 -11.54 1.25
CA VAL A 43 -6.65 -10.11 1.08
C VAL A 43 -5.39 -9.26 0.97
N LEU A 44 -4.36 -9.53 1.78
CA LEU A 44 -3.08 -8.82 1.70
C LEU A 44 -2.39 -9.02 0.34
N TRP A 45 -2.37 -10.25 -0.18
CA TRP A 45 -1.78 -10.52 -1.50
C TRP A 45 -2.56 -9.86 -2.64
N ILE A 46 -3.90 -9.88 -2.58
CA ILE A 46 -4.73 -9.14 -3.53
C ILE A 46 -4.41 -7.64 -3.45
N SER A 47 -4.35 -7.07 -2.26
CA SER A 47 -4.01 -5.65 -2.08
C SER A 47 -2.63 -5.31 -2.67
N ALA A 48 -1.62 -6.15 -2.47
CA ALA A 48 -0.30 -5.96 -3.06
C ALA A 48 -0.34 -5.99 -4.60
N LEU A 49 -1.11 -6.92 -5.20
CA LEU A 49 -1.31 -6.97 -6.64
C LEU A 49 -1.97 -5.68 -7.16
N PHE A 50 -3.04 -5.21 -6.50
CA PHE A 50 -3.70 -3.97 -6.86
C PHE A 50 -2.84 -2.72 -6.61
N GLY A 51 -1.87 -2.76 -5.70
CA GLY A 51 -0.89 -1.68 -5.53
C GLY A 51 0.12 -1.62 -6.68
N TRP A 52 0.52 -2.76 -7.23
CA TRP A 52 1.49 -2.83 -8.33
C TRP A 52 0.88 -2.65 -9.73
N LEU A 53 -0.35 -3.10 -9.95
CA LEU A 53 -1.02 -3.01 -11.25
C LEU A 53 -1.05 -1.57 -11.82
N PRO A 54 -1.41 -0.52 -11.05
CA PRO A 54 -1.31 0.88 -11.46
C PRO A 54 0.07 1.27 -11.99
N ILE A 55 1.14 0.87 -11.29
CA ILE A 55 2.52 1.21 -11.65
C ILE A 55 2.85 0.63 -13.03
N TYR A 56 2.44 -0.62 -13.26
CA TYR A 56 2.64 -1.29 -14.54
C TYR A 56 1.81 -0.65 -15.66
N GLU A 57 0.53 -0.35 -15.41
CA GLU A 57 -0.35 0.27 -16.41
C GLU A 57 0.11 1.67 -16.82
N PHE A 58 0.51 2.50 -15.85
CA PHE A 58 1.08 3.82 -16.12
C PHE A 58 2.38 3.72 -16.92
N LYS A 59 3.29 2.80 -16.55
CA LYS A 59 4.55 2.62 -17.29
C LYS A 59 4.33 2.14 -18.73
N LYS A 60 3.36 1.26 -18.95
CA LYS A 60 3.09 0.67 -20.28
C LYS A 60 2.23 1.56 -21.18
N LYS A 61 1.23 2.24 -20.63
CA LYS A 61 0.20 2.96 -21.40
C LYS A 61 0.26 4.48 -21.24
N GLY A 62 0.94 4.97 -20.20
CA GLY A 62 1.03 6.38 -19.87
C GLY A 62 2.00 7.21 -20.71
N GLY A 63 2.65 6.62 -21.73
CA GLY A 63 3.64 7.33 -22.55
C GLY A 63 4.90 7.72 -21.78
N VAL A 64 5.29 6.91 -20.79
CA VAL A 64 6.49 7.13 -19.96
C VAL A 64 7.74 6.86 -20.81
N PRO A 65 8.71 7.78 -20.88
CA PRO A 65 9.96 7.55 -21.61
C PRO A 65 10.74 6.36 -21.05
N GLU A 66 11.52 5.69 -21.90
CA GLU A 66 12.35 4.55 -21.46
C GLU A 66 13.26 4.95 -20.29
N ASN A 67 13.42 4.02 -19.34
CA ASN A 67 14.19 4.21 -18.09
C ASN A 67 13.69 5.32 -17.14
N GLN A 68 12.46 5.83 -17.30
CA GLN A 68 11.87 6.78 -16.36
C GLN A 68 10.83 6.17 -15.42
N SER A 69 10.54 6.90 -14.33
CA SER A 69 9.50 6.55 -13.36
C SER A 69 8.10 6.65 -13.97
N TYR A 70 7.19 5.78 -13.55
CA TYR A 70 5.78 5.81 -13.95
C TYR A 70 5.07 7.13 -13.61
N VAL A 71 5.63 7.92 -12.68
CA VAL A 71 5.13 9.26 -12.32
C VAL A 71 5.26 10.24 -13.50
N ASN A 72 6.18 10.01 -14.44
CA ASN A 72 6.35 10.84 -15.64
C ASN A 72 5.36 10.46 -16.76
N THR A 73 4.15 10.03 -16.38
CA THR A 73 3.07 9.73 -17.31
C THR A 73 2.63 11.01 -18.02
N THR A 74 2.57 10.97 -19.35
CA THR A 74 2.17 12.10 -20.21
C THR A 74 0.74 11.97 -20.72
N ASN A 75 0.23 10.73 -20.80
CA ASN A 75 -1.12 10.43 -21.28
C ASN A 75 -2.01 9.91 -20.15
N ILE A 76 -3.29 10.31 -20.18
CA ILE A 76 -4.28 9.79 -19.23
C ILE A 76 -4.58 8.33 -19.58
N VAL A 77 -4.41 7.44 -18.60
CA VAL A 77 -4.73 6.01 -18.74
C VAL A 77 -6.17 5.76 -18.28
N THR A 78 -7.04 5.38 -19.20
CA THR A 78 -8.48 5.11 -18.96
C THR A 78 -8.85 3.63 -19.06
N THR A 79 -7.86 2.74 -19.20
CA THR A 79 -8.08 1.31 -19.44
C THR A 79 -7.38 0.45 -18.39
N GLY A 80 -7.99 -0.66 -17.99
CA GLY A 80 -7.37 -1.62 -17.06
C GLY A 80 -7.97 -1.54 -15.67
N VAL A 81 -7.17 -1.26 -14.64
CA VAL A 81 -7.66 -1.06 -13.25
C VAL A 81 -8.52 0.21 -13.12
N TYR A 82 -8.45 1.10 -14.10
CA TYR A 82 -9.18 2.37 -14.14
C TYR A 82 -10.48 2.33 -14.97
N SER A 83 -10.91 1.13 -15.40
CA SER A 83 -12.16 0.89 -16.11
C SER A 83 -13.23 0.37 -15.16
#